data_AF-A0A9D1EXY5-F1
#
_entry.id   AF-A0A9D1EXY5-F1
#
_cell.length_a   1.000
_cell.length_b   1.000
_cell.length_c   1.000
_cell.angle_alpha   90.00
_cell.angle_beta   90.00
_cell.angle_gamma   90.00
#
_symmetry.space_group_name_H-M   'P 1'
#
loop_
_entity.id
_entity.type
_entity.pdbx_description
1 polymer ?
#
loop_
_entity_poly.entity_id
_entity_poly.type
_entity_poly.pdbx_seq_one_letter_code
_entity_poly.pdbx_strand_id
1 'polypeptide(L)'
;REHQKQLKYADFPKKELDYLANIHNNSAKSFYENCGGSVCEMSLESGVSPKGKCLMQTKHCLKYAFNMCKSPKKLFLIDEKGKKYPLKFDCKNCTMLVFD
;
A
#
# COMPACT_ATOMS: atom_id res chain seq x y z
N ARG A 1 40.05 8.11 12.29
CA ARG A 1 38.71 7.64 11.88
C ARG A 1 37.72 8.52 12.62
N GLU A 2 36.99 9.39 11.93
CA GLU A 2 36.01 10.24 12.61
C GLU A 2 34.85 9.36 13.11
N HIS A 3 34.58 9.41 14.41
CA HIS A 3 33.47 8.68 15.01
C HIS A 3 32.18 9.41 14.68
N GLN A 4 31.31 8.77 13.90
CA GLN A 4 29.98 9.30 13.60
C GLN A 4 29.19 9.43 14.90
N LYS A 5 28.70 10.65 15.19
CA LYS A 5 27.85 10.91 16.35
C LYS A 5 26.54 10.12 16.24
N GLN A 6 26.08 9.57 17.37
CA GLN A 6 24.84 8.81 17.43
C GLN A 6 23.65 9.71 17.09
N LEU A 7 22.89 9.32 16.07
CA LEU A 7 21.69 10.01 15.64
C LEU A 7 20.55 9.74 16.63
N LYS A 8 19.80 10.79 16.97
CA LYS A 8 18.55 10.65 17.74
C LYS A 8 17.41 10.27 16.79
N TYR A 9 16.50 9.43 17.25
CA TYR A 9 15.27 9.13 16.51
C TYR A 9 14.40 10.39 16.42
N ALA A 10 13.78 10.60 15.26
CA ALA A 10 12.83 11.66 15.01
C ALA A 10 11.41 11.09 15.04
N ASP A 11 10.42 11.92 15.38
CA ASP A 11 9.03 11.46 15.44
C ASP A 11 8.48 11.20 14.04
N PHE A 12 7.92 10.00 13.82
CA PHE A 12 7.36 9.61 12.53
C PHE A 12 5.96 10.21 12.34
N PRO A 13 5.63 10.79 11.16
CA PRO A 13 4.39 11.53 10.97
C PRO A 13 3.12 10.67 11.07
N LYS A 14 3.21 9.36 10.83
CA LYS A 14 2.08 8.43 10.92
C LYS A 14 2.22 7.57 12.18
N LYS A 15 1.24 7.61 13.08
CA LYS A 15 1.30 6.85 14.34
C LYS A 15 0.93 5.38 14.19
N GLU A 16 0.12 5.02 13.21
CA GLU A 16 -0.27 3.62 12.95
C GLU A 16 0.26 3.18 11.60
N LEU A 17 1.07 2.12 11.61
CA LEU A 17 1.78 1.60 10.46
C LEU A 17 1.21 0.22 10.13
N ASP A 18 0.53 0.16 8.99
CA ASP A 18 -0.04 -1.03 8.40
C ASP A 18 0.90 -1.61 7.34
N TYR A 19 0.45 -2.64 6.63
CA TYR A 19 1.22 -3.32 5.59
C TYR A 19 1.75 -2.36 4.50
N LEU A 20 1.09 -1.22 4.28
CA LEU A 20 1.51 -0.17 3.33
C LEU A 20 2.83 0.52 3.73
N ALA A 21 3.26 0.41 4.99
CA ALA A 21 4.52 0.95 5.46
C ALA A 21 5.74 0.09 5.05
N ASN A 22 5.53 -1.07 4.41
CA ASN A 22 6.57 -1.98 3.94
C ASN A 22 7.57 -2.41 5.03
N ILE A 23 7.08 -2.58 6.26
CA ILE A 23 7.90 -3.04 7.38
C ILE A 23 8.06 -4.55 7.28
N HIS A 24 9.20 -4.99 6.76
CA HIS A 24 9.42 -6.39 6.41
C HIS A 24 10.13 -7.22 7.49
N ASN A 25 11.00 -6.59 8.30
CA ASN A 25 11.82 -7.29 9.29
C ASN A 25 11.79 -6.63 10.67
N ASN A 26 12.29 -7.34 11.67
CA ASN A 26 12.28 -6.88 13.06
C ASN A 26 13.12 -5.62 13.28
N SER A 27 14.23 -5.45 12.56
CA SER A 27 15.06 -4.25 12.66
C SER A 27 14.31 -3.00 12.20
N ALA A 28 13.56 -3.10 11.10
CA ALA A 28 12.70 -2.03 10.61
C ALA A 28 11.57 -1.75 11.60
N LYS A 29 10.92 -2.81 12.14
CA LYS A 29 9.87 -2.67 13.16
C LYS A 29 10.38 -1.86 14.36
N SER A 30 11.51 -2.25 14.95
CA SER A 30 12.09 -1.53 16.09
C SER A 30 12.48 -0.09 15.75
N PHE A 31 12.96 0.17 14.53
CA PHE A 31 13.25 1.53 14.07
C PHE A 31 12.00 2.41 14.09
N TYR A 32 10.88 1.94 13.51
CA TYR A 32 9.63 2.71 13.47
C TYR A 32 8.99 2.88 14.85
N GLU A 33 9.07 1.86 15.71
CA GLU A 33 8.63 1.95 17.11
C GLU A 33 9.43 2.97 17.92
N ASN A 34 10.76 3.01 17.74
CA ASN A 34 11.61 4.03 18.35
C ASN A 34 11.35 5.44 17.80
N CYS A 35 10.84 5.55 16.57
CA CYS A 35 10.37 6.80 15.99
C CYS A 35 8.93 7.15 16.43
N GLY A 36 8.33 6.43 17.38
CA GLY A 36 7.00 6.72 17.91
C GLY A 36 5.83 6.19 17.08
N GLY A 37 6.09 5.32 16.10
CA GLY A 37 5.06 4.62 15.31
C GLY A 37 4.66 3.28 15.93
N SER A 38 3.39 2.96 15.91
CA SER A 38 2.84 1.65 16.28
C SER A 38 2.70 0.78 15.02
N VAL A 39 3.42 -0.34 14.98
CA VAL A 39 3.39 -1.29 13.84
C VAL A 39 2.28 -2.31 14.05
N CYS A 40 1.18 -2.15 13.31
CA CYS A 40 -0.01 -2.98 13.40
C CYS A 40 0.07 -4.21 12.49
N GLU A 41 0.64 -4.07 11.29
CA GLU A 41 0.78 -5.15 10.32
C GLU A 41 2.17 -5.10 9.66
N MET A 42 2.74 -6.28 9.40
CA MET A 42 3.98 -6.40 8.62
C MET A 42 3.69 -6.27 7.12
N SER A 43 4.74 -6.11 6.31
CA SER A 43 4.63 -6.03 4.85
C SER A 43 3.99 -7.29 4.26
N LEU A 44 3.33 -7.18 3.10
CA LEU A 44 2.68 -8.33 2.46
C LEU A 44 3.68 -9.43 2.09
N GLU A 45 4.91 -9.05 1.77
CA GLU A 45 6.01 -9.96 1.41
C GLU A 45 6.49 -10.79 2.60
N SER A 46 6.14 -10.42 3.84
CA SER A 46 6.51 -11.18 5.04
C SER A 46 5.60 -12.40 5.27
N GLY A 47 4.76 -12.77 4.30
CA GLY A 47 3.85 -13.92 4.36
C GLY A 47 2.46 -13.60 4.88
N VAL A 48 2.08 -12.32 4.99
CA VAL A 48 0.72 -11.90 5.31
C VAL A 48 -0.21 -12.22 4.13
N SER A 49 -1.42 -12.70 4.40
CA SER A 49 -2.38 -12.99 3.33
C SER A 49 -2.77 -11.71 2.59
N PRO A 50 -2.62 -11.66 1.24
CA PRO A 50 -3.01 -10.48 0.46
C PRO A 50 -4.52 -10.35 0.27
N LYS A 51 -5.31 -11.35 0.70
CA LYS A 51 -6.74 -11.43 0.41
C LYS A 51 -7.49 -10.18 0.86
N GLY A 52 -8.09 -9.47 -0.11
CA GLY A 52 -8.86 -8.26 0.14
C GLY A 52 -8.04 -7.01 0.47
N LYS A 53 -6.70 -7.09 0.39
CA LYS A 53 -5.81 -5.94 0.56
C LYS A 53 -5.63 -5.22 -0.79
N CYS A 54 -5.39 -3.92 -0.73
CA CYS A 54 -5.04 -3.13 -1.91
C CYS A 54 -3.58 -3.42 -2.28
N LEU A 55 -3.36 -3.98 -3.47
CA LEU A 55 -2.04 -4.31 -4.01
C LEU A 55 -1.40 -3.11 -4.71
N MET A 56 -2.21 -2.30 -5.41
CA MET A 56 -1.69 -1.17 -6.18
C MET A 56 -2.69 -0.01 -6.20
N GLN A 57 -2.17 1.20 -6.04
CA GLN A 57 -2.89 2.45 -6.28
C GLN A 57 -2.24 3.18 -7.46
N THR A 58 -3.04 3.56 -8.45
CA THR A 58 -2.56 4.30 -9.62
C THR A 58 -3.32 5.62 -9.78
N LYS A 59 -2.64 6.62 -10.35
CA LYS A 59 -3.25 7.90 -10.76
C LYS A 59 -3.94 7.83 -12.13
N HIS A 60 -4.21 6.62 -12.62
CA HIS A 60 -4.87 6.39 -13.89
C HIS A 60 -6.25 5.78 -13.64
N CYS A 61 -7.29 6.37 -14.23
CA CYS A 61 -8.66 5.87 -14.13
C CYS A 61 -9.11 5.29 -15.48
N LEU A 62 -9.14 3.96 -15.58
CA LEU A 62 -9.64 3.28 -16.78
C LEU A 62 -11.10 3.63 -17.09
N LYS A 63 -11.94 3.84 -16.06
CA LYS A 63 -13.30 4.32 -16.28
C LYS A 63 -13.34 5.70 -16.93
N TYR A 64 -12.40 6.58 -16.61
CA TYR A 64 -12.29 7.88 -17.26
C TYR A 64 -11.81 7.72 -18.70
N ALA A 65 -10.75 6.94 -18.93
CA ALA A 65 -10.19 6.68 -20.25
C ALA A 65 -11.23 6.07 -21.22
N PHE A 66 -12.17 5.26 -20.72
CA PHE A 66 -13.24 4.65 -21.51
C PHE A 66 -14.57 5.42 -21.47
N ASN A 67 -14.64 6.62 -20.89
CA ASN A 67 -15.89 7.38 -20.71
C ASN A 67 -17.00 6.62 -19.94
N MET A 68 -16.60 5.76 -19.00
CA MET A 68 -17.45 4.88 -18.20
C MET A 68 -17.58 5.30 -16.73
N CYS A 69 -17.18 6.51 -16.34
CA CYS A 69 -17.24 6.97 -14.94
C CYS A 69 -18.62 6.81 -14.29
N LYS A 70 -19.70 7.04 -15.05
CA LYS A 70 -21.10 6.90 -14.57
C LYS A 70 -21.62 5.46 -14.66
N SER A 71 -20.86 4.54 -15.24
CA SER A 71 -21.30 3.16 -15.45
C SER A 71 -21.23 2.36 -14.14
N PRO A 72 -22.28 1.60 -13.79
CA PRO A 72 -22.27 0.69 -12.65
C PRO A 72 -21.39 -0.56 -12.89
N LYS A 73 -20.85 -0.73 -14.10
CA LYS A 73 -20.03 -1.89 -14.46
C LYS A 73 -18.80 -1.98 -13.56
N LYS A 74 -18.60 -3.16 -12.96
CA LYS A 74 -17.39 -3.52 -12.23
C LYS A 74 -16.33 -3.98 -13.24
N LEU A 75 -15.10 -3.51 -13.07
CA LEU A 75 -13.96 -3.91 -13.89
C LEU A 75 -12.98 -4.73 -13.03
N PHE A 76 -12.21 -5.57 -13.70
CA PHE A 76 -11.18 -6.40 -13.09
C PHE A 76 -10.02 -6.53 -14.08
N LEU A 77 -8.79 -6.64 -13.56
CA LEU A 77 -7.65 -7.08 -14.36
C LEU A 77 -7.57 -8.60 -14.31
N ILE A 78 -7.00 -9.20 -15.35
CA ILE A 78 -6.71 -10.63 -15.40
C ILE A 78 -5.23 -10.77 -15.70
N ASP A 79 -4.51 -11.57 -14.91
CA ASP A 79 -3.13 -11.92 -15.24
C ASP A 79 -3.04 -13.10 -16.21
N GLU A 80 -1.82 -13.45 -16.62
CA GLU A 80 -1.55 -14.57 -17.53
C GLU A 80 -2.00 -15.93 -16.98
N LYS A 81 -2.17 -16.03 -15.64
CA LYS A 81 -2.65 -17.23 -14.96
C LYS A 81 -4.17 -17.26 -14.81
N GLY A 82 -4.88 -16.25 -15.33
CA GLY A 82 -6.33 -16.14 -15.25
C GLY A 82 -6.86 -15.60 -13.91
N LYS A 83 -5.99 -15.16 -12.99
CA LYS A 83 -6.42 -14.59 -11.71
C LYS A 83 -7.03 -13.22 -11.94
N LYS A 84 -8.20 -13.00 -11.32
CA LYS A 84 -8.96 -11.75 -11.44
C LYS A 84 -8.67 -10.83 -10.27
N TYR A 85 -8.31 -9.58 -10.56
CA TYR A 85 -8.04 -8.54 -9.57
C TYR A 85 -9.14 -7.49 -9.63
N PRO A 86 -10.02 -7.39 -8.61
CA PRO A 86 -11.08 -6.41 -8.58
C PRO A 86 -10.55 -4.97 -8.58
N LEU A 87 -11.18 -4.09 -9.36
CA LEU A 87 -10.82 -2.69 -9.44
C LEU A 87 -11.83 -1.80 -8.71
N LYS A 88 -11.32 -0.86 -7.91
CA LYS A 88 -12.11 0.24 -7.33
C LYS A 88 -11.62 1.56 -7.92
N PHE A 89 -12.56 2.43 -8.27
CA PHE A 89 -12.26 3.70 -8.91
C PHE A 89 -12.74 4.85 -8.05
N ASP A 90 -11.91 5.87 -7.94
CA ASP A 90 -12.30 7.22 -7.58
C ASP A 90 -12.14 8.10 -8.83
N CYS A 91 -13.23 8.23 -9.58
CA CYS A 91 -13.25 8.97 -10.84
C CYS A 91 -13.03 10.48 -10.63
N LYS A 92 -13.31 11.01 -9.43
CA LYS A 92 -13.13 12.43 -9.13
C LYS A 92 -11.65 12.78 -9.00
N ASN A 93 -10.88 11.89 -8.37
CA ASN A 93 -9.43 12.05 -8.17
C ASN A 93 -8.60 11.27 -9.19
N CYS A 94 -9.20 10.80 -10.28
CA CYS A 94 -8.59 9.95 -11.31
C CYS A 94 -7.75 8.79 -10.74
N THR A 95 -8.20 8.17 -9.65
CA THR A 95 -7.43 7.14 -8.95
C THR A 95 -8.07 5.76 -9.12
N MET A 96 -7.25 4.73 -9.31
CA MET A 96 -7.67 3.33 -9.40
C MET A 96 -6.92 2.50 -8.36
N LEU A 97 -7.66 1.66 -7.66
CA LEU A 97 -7.14 0.70 -6.69
C LEU A 97 -7.33 -0.71 -7.25
N VAL A 98 -6.29 -1.53 -7.11
CA VAL A 98 -6.27 -2.95 -7.51
C VAL A 98 -6.24 -3.80 -6.24
N PHE A 99 -7.20 -4.70 -6.10
CA PHE A 99 -7.30 -5.61 -4.96
C PHE A 99 -6.93 -7.04 -5.36
N ASP A 100 -6.46 -7.82 -4.38
CA ASP A 100 -6.25 -9.26 -4.50
C ASP A 100 -7.54 -10.07 -4.65
#